data_AF-A0A7G2CZF1-F1
#
_entry.id   AF-A0A7G2CZF1-F1
#
_cell.length_a   1.000
_cell.length_b   1.000
_cell.length_c   1.000
_cell.angle_alpha   90.00
_cell.angle_beta   90.00
_cell.angle_gamma   90.00
#
_symmetry.space_group_name_H-M   'P 1'
#
loop_
_entity.id
_entity.type
_entity.pdbx_description
1 polymer ?
#
loop_
_entity_poly.entity_id
_entity_poly.type
_entity_poly.pdbx_seq_one_letter_code
_entity_poly.pdbx_strand_id
1 'polypeptide(L)' 'MTLPPIDEWWPELSDDARRAVIDSGSRHLDEDVREEIREITGAVVGMIESLSDDDLAYARDHAPDED' A
#
# COMPACT_ATOMS: atom_id res chain seq x y z
N MET A 1 14.64 6.50 1.56
CA MET A 1 14.31 5.51 2.60
C MET A 1 13.67 4.33 1.89
N THR A 2 13.39 3.23 2.57
CA THR A 2 12.82 2.01 1.96
C THR A 2 11.42 1.82 2.49
N LEU A 3 10.46 1.55 1.61
CA LEU A 3 9.10 1.13 1.93
C LEU A 3 9.15 -0.08 2.89
N PRO A 4 8.56 0.01 4.09
CA PRO A 4 8.44 -1.13 4.99
C PRO A 4 7.61 -2.26 4.35
N PRO A 5 7.80 -3.51 4.78
CA PRO A 5 7.06 -4.65 4.22
C PRO A 5 5.55 -4.41 4.30
N ILE A 6 4.84 -4.76 3.21
CA ILE A 6 3.41 -4.51 3.07
C ILE A 6 2.56 -5.08 4.21
N ASP A 7 2.95 -6.20 4.80
CA ASP A 7 2.28 -6.82 5.95
C ASP A 7 2.19 -5.91 7.19
N GLU A 8 3.11 -4.94 7.36
CA GLU A 8 3.10 -4.04 8.52
C GLU A 8 2.08 -2.90 8.42
N TRP A 9 1.72 -2.47 7.20
CA TRP A 9 0.84 -1.32 7.00
C TRP A 9 -0.46 -1.65 6.29
N TRP A 10 -0.48 -2.68 5.44
CA TRP A 10 -1.68 -3.13 4.75
C TRP A 10 -2.88 -3.38 5.68
N PRO A 11 -2.77 -4.17 6.77
CA PRO A 11 -3.92 -4.43 7.64
C PRO A 11 -4.38 -3.21 8.47
N GLU A 12 -3.56 -2.16 8.54
CA GLU A 12 -3.86 -0.91 9.23
C GLU A 12 -4.39 0.16 8.26
N LEU A 13 -4.19 0.00 6.95
CA LEU A 13 -4.73 0.89 5.94
C LEU A 13 -6.25 0.90 5.95
N SER A 14 -6.80 2.06 5.60
CA SER A 14 -8.22 2.22 5.31
C SER A 14 -8.64 1.38 4.09
N ASP A 15 -9.90 0.91 4.06
CA ASP A 15 -10.46 0.16 2.92
C ASP A 15 -10.33 0.91 1.60
N ASP A 16 -10.53 2.23 1.62
CA ASP A 16 -10.38 3.10 0.45
C ASP A 16 -8.93 3.11 -0.07
N ALA A 17 -7.95 3.21 0.84
CA ALA A 17 -6.54 3.17 0.51
C ALA A 17 -6.11 1.81 -0.05
N ARG A 18 -6.54 0.69 0.56
CA ARG A 18 -6.28 -0.66 0.01
C ARG A 18 -6.85 -0.80 -1.39
N ARG A 19 -8.08 -0.31 -1.59
CA ARG A 19 -8.75 -0.36 -2.87
C ARG A 19 -8.04 0.52 -3.90
N ALA A 20 -7.55 1.69 -3.53
CA ALA A 20 -6.72 2.52 -4.39
C ALA A 20 -5.43 1.81 -4.80
N VAL A 21 -4.75 1.10 -3.89
CA VAL A 21 -3.57 0.29 -4.25
C VAL A 21 -3.89 -0.80 -5.27
N ILE A 22 -5.03 -1.48 -5.11
CA ILE A 22 -5.47 -2.55 -6.02
C ILE A 22 -5.93 -1.98 -7.37
N ASP A 23 -6.75 -0.93 -7.36
CA ASP A 23 -7.38 -0.32 -8.54
C ASP A 23 -6.39 0.45 -9.41
N SER A 24 -5.42 1.13 -8.78
CA SER A 24 -4.39 1.90 -9.48
C SER A 24 -3.62 1.04 -10.48
N GLY A 25 -3.52 -0.29 -10.24
CA GLY A 25 -2.84 -1.26 -11.11
C GLY A 25 -1.38 -0.91 -11.42
N SER A 26 -0.89 0.12 -10.75
CA SER A 26 0.36 0.82 -10.97
C SER A 26 1.21 0.56 -9.75
N ARG A 27 2.52 0.46 -9.96
CA ARG A 27 3.45 0.30 -8.84
C ARG A 27 3.51 1.53 -7.95
N HIS A 28 2.91 2.66 -8.36
CA HIS A 28 2.95 3.89 -7.62
C HIS A 28 1.76 3.98 -6.68
N LEU A 29 2.05 4.20 -5.41
CA LEU A 29 1.07 4.54 -4.40
C LEU A 29 0.62 5.99 -4.57
N ASP A 30 -0.68 6.23 -4.45
CA ASP A 30 -1.25 7.58 -4.36
C ASP A 30 -0.76 8.31 -3.11
N GLU A 31 -0.86 9.64 -3.13
CA GLU A 31 -0.36 10.49 -2.04
C GLU A 31 -1.07 10.18 -0.72
N ASP A 32 -2.39 10.02 -0.72
CA ASP A 32 -3.18 9.64 0.45
C ASP A 32 -2.72 8.31 1.05
N VAL A 33 -2.48 7.29 0.22
CA VAL A 33 -2.01 5.97 0.71
C VAL A 33 -0.62 6.09 1.33
N ARG A 34 0.27 6.88 0.73
CA ARG A 34 1.61 7.11 1.28
C ARG A 34 1.57 7.86 2.60
N GLU A 35 0.65 8.80 2.75
CA GLU A 35 0.43 9.52 3.99
C GLU A 35 -0.02 8.55 5.10
N GLU A 36 -1.02 7.71 4.84
CA GLU A 36 -1.45 6.69 5.81
C GLU A 36 -0.31 5.73 6.18
N ILE A 37 0.43 5.20 5.19
CA ILE A 37 1.58 4.31 5.47
C ILE A 37 2.61 5.00 6.37
N ARG A 38 2.86 6.30 6.13
CA ARG A 38 3.76 7.09 6.95
C ARG A 38 3.22 7.28 8.36
N GLU A 39 1.92 7.50 8.54
CA GLU A 39 1.31 7.63 9.86
C GLU A 39 1.33 6.30 10.63
N ILE A 40 1.07 5.19 9.95
CA ILE A 40 1.06 3.83 10.51
C ILE A 40 2.47 3.38 10.92
N THR A 41 3.43 3.49 10.00
CA THR A 41 4.77 2.90 10.17
C THR A 41 5.82 3.92 10.64
N GLY A 42 5.54 5.21 10.52
CA GLY A 42 6.53 6.28 10.68
C GLY A 42 7.56 6.35 9.54
N ALA A 43 7.48 5.46 8.54
CA ALA A 43 8.42 5.42 7.42
C ALA A 43 8.00 6.39 6.32
N VAL A 44 8.93 7.23 5.87
CA VAL A 44 8.69 8.13 4.74
C VAL A 44 8.84 7.34 3.44
N VAL A 45 7.69 7.00 2.84
CA VAL A 45 7.62 6.38 1.51
C VAL A 45 7.89 7.44 0.45
N GLY A 46 9.03 7.34 -0.23
CA GLY A 46 9.40 8.26 -1.30
C GLY A 46 8.49 8.14 -2.52
N MET A 47 8.31 9.24 -3.25
CA MET A 47 7.47 9.31 -4.45
C MET A 47 7.88 8.34 -5.58
N ILE A 48 9.12 7.85 -5.54
CA ILE A 48 9.72 6.90 -6.51
C ILE A 48 9.59 5.45 -6.04
N GLU A 49 9.30 5.24 -4.75
CA GLU A 49 9.18 3.90 -4.19
C GLU A 49 7.92 3.25 -4.75
N SER A 50 8.19 2.29 -5.61
CA SER A 50 7.22 1.52 -6.34
C SER A 50 7.00 0.21 -5.59
N LEU A 51 5.76 -0.20 -5.41
CA LEU A 51 5.44 -1.55 -4.95
C LEU A 51 6.16 -2.56 -5.83
N SER A 52 6.82 -3.52 -5.19
CA SER A 52 7.36 -4.66 -5.91
C SER A 52 6.22 -5.57 -6.36
N ASP A 53 6.53 -6.49 -7.28
CA ASP A 53 5.59 -7.50 -7.74
C ASP A 53 5.03 -8.35 -6.57
N ASP A 54 5.89 -8.60 -5.57
CA ASP A 54 5.54 -9.30 -4.33
C ASP A 54 4.52 -8.51 -3.48
N ASP A 55 4.74 -7.20 -3.31
CA ASP A 55 3.80 -6.34 -2.60
C ASP A 55 2.45 -6.26 -3.33
N LEU A 56 2.46 -6.17 -4.67
CA LEU A 56 1.23 -6.18 -5.46
C LEU A 56 0.49 -7.52 -5.37
N ALA A 57 1.22 -8.64 -5.33
CA ALA A 57 0.63 -9.95 -5.14
C ALA A 57 -0.01 -10.07 -3.75
N TYR A 58 0.67 -9.60 -2.71
CA TYR A 58 0.14 -9.56 -1.35
C TYR A 58 -1.12 -8.69 -1.25
N ALA A 59 -1.07 -7.47 -1.80
CA ALA A 59 -2.21 -6.56 -1.86
C ALA A 59 -3.44 -7.20 -2.52
N ARG A 60 -3.21 -7.99 -3.58
CA ARG A 60 -4.27 -8.68 -4.31
C ARG A 60 -4.82 -9.90 -3.58
N ASP A 61 -3.98 -10.63 -2.86
CA ASP A 61 -4.38 -11.80 -2.06
C ASP A 61 -5.14 -11.39 -0.80
N HIS A 62 -4.74 -10.27 -0.18
CA HIS A 62 -5.35 -9.66 1.01
C HIS A 62 -6.34 -8.55 0.66
N ALA A 63 -6.84 -8.49 -0.57
CA ALA A 63 -7.94 -7.62 -0.93
C ALA A 63 -9.19 -8.03 -0.14
N PRO A 64 -9.98 -7.09 0.40
CA PRO A 64 -11.26 -7.45 1.00
C PRO A 64 -12.11 -8.15 -0.05
N ASP A 65 -12.55 -9.39 0.23
CA ASP A 65 -13.49 -10.12 -0.61
C ASP A 65 -14.71 -9.22 -0.87
N GLU A 66 -14.94 -8.89 -2.14
CA GLU A 66 -16.17 -8.23 -2.57
C GLU A 66 -17.30 -9.24 -2.44
N ASP A 67 -17.98 -9.27 -1.29
CA ASP A 67 -19.22 -10.03 -1.07
C ASP A 67 -20.45 -9.26 -1.61
#